data_AF-A0A3B0V0L8-F1
#
_entry.id   AF-A0A3B0V0L8-F1
#
_cell.length_a   1.000
_cell.length_b   1.000
_cell.length_c   1.000
_cell.angle_alpha   90.00
_cell.angle_beta   90.00
_cell.angle_gamma   90.00
#
_symmetry.space_group_name_H-M   'P 1'
#
loop_
_entity.id
_entity.type
_entity.pdbx_description
1 polymer ?
#
loop_
_entity_poly.entity_id
_entity_poly.type
_entity_poly.pdbx_seq_one_letter_code
_entity_poly.pdbx_strand_id
1 'polypeptide(L)'
;MSQQKVIVQILGKEYQFAASDTERAALLTAADQLDSTMRSIKGNNTTLSADKVAIMAALNISHELMQLKHAHQKVNKLKKDLQNAIKVL
;
A
#
# COMPACT_ATOMS: atom_id res chain seq x y z
N MET A 1 4.98 2.55 24.93
CA MET A 1 4.66 3.12 23.60
C MET A 1 3.37 3.90 23.73
N SER A 2 3.39 5.23 23.63
CA SER A 2 2.17 6.05 23.65
C SER A 2 1.57 6.12 22.25
N GLN A 3 0.27 5.85 22.12
CA GLN A 3 -0.46 6.07 20.87
C GLN A 3 -0.93 7.52 20.77
N GLN A 4 -0.81 8.12 19.59
CA GLN A 4 -1.29 9.46 19.27
C GLN A 4 -2.40 9.40 18.22
N LYS A 5 -3.33 10.36 18.27
CA LYS A 5 -4.34 10.54 17.24
C LYS A 5 -3.68 11.09 15.97
N VAL A 6 -3.95 10.46 14.84
CA VAL A 6 -3.55 10.89 13.51
C VAL A 6 -4.81 11.11 12.69
N ILE A 7 -4.94 12.29 12.10
CA ILE A 7 -6.04 12.65 11.20
C ILE A 7 -5.50 12.61 9.79
N VAL A 8 -6.23 11.94 8.89
CA VAL A 8 -5.91 11.85 7.46
C VAL A 8 -7.14 12.24 6.65
N GLN A 9 -6.92 12.74 5.44
CA GLN A 9 -7.99 13.09 4.52
C GLN A 9 -7.99 12.13 3.32
N ILE A 10 -9.10 11.45 3.09
CA ILE A 10 -9.26 10.49 1.99
C ILE A 10 -10.55 10.83 1.24
N LEU A 11 -10.42 11.09 -0.06
CA LEU A 11 -11.51 11.51 -0.96
C LEU A 11 -12.30 12.72 -0.40
N GLY A 12 -11.59 13.65 0.25
CA GLY A 12 -12.18 14.84 0.86
C GLY A 12 -12.85 14.62 2.22
N LYS A 13 -12.86 13.39 2.75
CA LYS A 13 -13.39 13.07 4.09
C LYS A 13 -12.26 12.89 5.09
N GLU A 14 -12.45 13.37 6.31
CA GLU A 14 -11.50 13.17 7.40
C GLU A 14 -11.72 11.84 8.10
N TYR A 15 -10.63 11.15 8.41
CA TYR A 15 -10.60 9.89 9.16
C TYR A 15 -9.58 10.00 10.28
N GLN A 16 -9.93 9.48 11.45
CA GLN A 16 -9.07 9.51 12.63
C GLN A 16 -8.60 8.09 12.97
N PHE A 17 -7.29 7.95 13.15
CA PHE A 17 -6.63 6.71 13.53
C PHE A 17 -5.76 6.91 14.78
N ALA A 18 -5.41 5.81 15.45
CA ALA A 18 -4.39 5.79 16.48
C ALA A 18 -3.10 5.20 15.91
N ALA A 19 -1.97 5.87 16.10
CA ALA A 19 -0.66 5.38 15.66
C ALA A 19 0.39 5.61 16.75
N SER A 20 1.36 4.71 16.87
CA SER A 20 2.59 5.00 17.61
C SER A 20 3.47 6.00 16.84
N ASP A 21 4.44 6.61 17.52
CA ASP A 21 5.36 7.58 16.89
C ASP A 21 6.11 6.98 15.69
N THR A 22 6.45 5.68 15.75
CA THR A 22 7.14 4.95 14.69
C THR A 22 6.23 4.59 13.51
N GLU A 23 4.94 4.42 13.74
CA GLU A 23 3.97 4.01 12.71
C GLU A 23 3.32 5.21 12.02
N ARG A 24 3.33 6.39 12.67
CA ARG A 24 2.67 7.59 12.16
C ARG A 24 3.06 7.93 10.72
N ALA A 25 4.35 7.90 10.41
CA ALA A 25 4.84 8.22 9.06
C ALA A 25 4.36 7.20 8.01
N ALA A 26 4.39 5.91 8.37
CA ALA A 26 3.91 4.84 7.49
C ALA A 26 2.39 4.94 7.26
N LEU A 27 1.63 5.28 8.29
CA LEU A 27 0.18 5.47 8.19
C LEU A 27 -0.18 6.66 7.28
N LEU A 28 0.52 7.79 7.42
CA LEU A 28 0.32 8.95 6.54
C LEU A 28 0.59 8.60 5.08
N THR A 29 1.71 7.91 4.83
CA THR A 29 2.08 7.45 3.48
C THR A 29 1.02 6.51 2.90
N ALA A 30 0.50 5.58 3.71
CA ALA A 30 -0.56 4.66 3.29
C ALA A 30 -1.89 5.40 2.98
N ALA A 31 -2.23 6.42 3.77
CA ALA A 31 -3.41 7.26 3.53
C ALA A 31 -3.29 8.06 2.22
N ASP A 32 -2.12 8.64 1.95
CA ASP A 32 -1.84 9.36 0.69
C ASP A 32 -1.95 8.43 -0.52
N GLN A 33 -1.39 7.21 -0.42
CA GLN A 33 -1.51 6.21 -1.48
C GLN A 33 -2.97 5.80 -1.73
N LEU A 34 -3.74 5.59 -0.65
CA LEU A 34 -5.16 5.26 -0.74
C LEU A 34 -5.97 6.41 -1.39
N ASP A 35 -5.78 7.64 -0.93
CA ASP A 35 -6.45 8.83 -1.48
C ASP A 35 -6.15 9.00 -2.98
N SER A 36 -4.88 8.92 -3.38
CA SER A 36 -4.46 9.02 -4.79
C SER A 36 -5.12 7.93 -5.65
N THR A 37 -5.11 6.68 -5.17
CA THR A 37 -5.72 5.54 -5.88
C THR A 37 -7.23 5.73 -6.03
N MET A 38 -7.90 6.15 -4.95
CA MET A 38 -9.34 6.42 -4.96
C MET A 38 -9.70 7.58 -5.90
N ARG A 39 -8.92 8.68 -5.92
CA ARG A 39 -9.12 9.80 -6.85
C ARG A 39 -8.97 9.38 -8.31
N SER A 40 -7.95 8.58 -8.62
CA SER A 40 -7.74 8.05 -9.97
C SER A 40 -8.94 7.22 -10.45
N ILE A 41 -9.42 6.29 -9.62
CA ILE A 41 -10.59 5.45 -9.94
C ILE A 41 -11.85 6.29 -10.10
N LYS A 42 -12.09 7.25 -9.20
CA LYS A 42 -13.25 8.14 -9.23
C LYS A 42 -13.23 9.07 -10.45
N GLY A 43 -12.05 9.56 -10.85
CA GLY A 43 -11.85 10.38 -12.05
C GLY A 43 -12.20 9.62 -13.33
N ASN A 44 -11.82 8.33 -13.41
CA ASN A 44 -12.16 7.47 -14.55
C ASN A 44 -13.62 6.99 -14.53
N ASN A 45 -14.29 6.99 -13.38
CA ASN A 45 -15.65 6.46 -13.20
C ASN A 45 -16.48 7.36 -12.27
N THR A 46 -16.94 8.50 -12.80
CA THR A 46 -17.60 9.55 -12.01
C THR A 46 -18.89 9.10 -11.34
N THR A 47 -19.56 8.06 -11.84
CA THR A 47 -20.82 7.52 -11.32
C THR A 47 -20.67 6.57 -10.13
N LEU A 48 -19.47 6.06 -9.84
CA LEU A 48 -19.27 5.12 -8.73
C LEU A 48 -19.43 5.79 -7.36
N SER A 49 -20.07 5.11 -6.41
CA SER A 49 -20.14 5.57 -5.03
C SER A 49 -18.75 5.49 -4.35
N ALA A 50 -18.54 6.29 -3.30
CA ALA A 50 -17.27 6.32 -2.57
C ALA A 50 -16.90 4.93 -2.00
N ASP A 51 -17.88 4.15 -1.54
CA ASP A 51 -17.65 2.80 -1.01
C ASP A 51 -17.15 1.83 -2.09
N LYS A 52 -17.71 1.90 -3.30
CA LYS A 52 -17.24 1.08 -4.43
C LYS A 52 -15.84 1.49 -4.86
N VAL A 53 -15.55 2.78 -4.89
CA VAL A 53 -14.20 3.30 -5.15
C VAL A 53 -13.21 2.80 -4.09
N ALA A 54 -13.58 2.79 -2.81
CA ALA A 54 -12.73 2.29 -1.74
C ALA A 54 -12.42 0.79 -1.89
N ILE A 55 -13.42 -0.03 -2.21
CA ILE A 55 -13.23 -1.46 -2.47
C ILE A 55 -12.28 -1.68 -3.66
N MET A 56 -12.47 -0.95 -4.76
CA MET A 56 -11.60 -1.05 -5.93
C MET A 56 -10.17 -0.60 -5.63
N ALA A 57 -10.00 0.50 -4.88
CA ALA A 57 -8.68 0.97 -4.47
C ALA A 57 -7.96 -0.06 -3.58
N ALA A 58 -8.66 -0.63 -2.59
CA ALA A 58 -8.12 -1.67 -1.73
C ALA A 58 -7.70 -2.91 -2.53
N LEU A 59 -8.50 -3.32 -3.53
CA LEU A 59 -8.17 -4.45 -4.40
C LEU A 59 -6.92 -4.17 -5.25
N ASN A 60 -6.84 -2.98 -5.87
CA ASN A 60 -5.69 -2.59 -6.69
C ASN A 60 -4.39 -2.55 -5.88
N ILE A 61 -4.41 -1.91 -4.70
CA ILE A 61 -3.25 -1.83 -3.81
C ILE A 61 -2.84 -3.23 -3.33
N SER A 62 -3.80 -4.09 -3.00
CA SER A 62 -3.52 -5.48 -2.60
C SER A 62 -2.87 -6.26 -3.74
N HIS A 63 -3.33 -6.05 -4.97
CA HIS A 63 -2.77 -6.68 -6.16
C HIS A 63 -1.34 -6.20 -6.43
N GLU A 64 -1.06 -4.90 -6.35
CA GLU A 64 0.28 -4.33 -6.46
C GLU A 64 1.24 -4.91 -5.40
N LEU A 65 0.77 -5.00 -4.15
CA LEU A 65 1.56 -5.61 -3.06
C LEU A 65 1.87 -7.08 -3.34
N MET A 66 0.91 -7.85 -3.88
CA MET A 66 1.15 -9.25 -4.26
C MET A 66 2.19 -9.36 -5.39
N GLN A 67 2.10 -8.51 -6.42
CA GLN A 67 3.10 -8.48 -7.49
C GLN A 67 4.50 -8.16 -6.96
N LEU A 68 4.62 -7.18 -6.06
CA LEU A 68 5.89 -6.82 -5.44
C LEU A 68 6.48 -7.97 -4.61
N LYS A 69 5.63 -8.67 -3.83
CA LYS A 69 6.04 -9.86 -3.07
C LYS A 69 6.56 -10.98 -3.99
N HIS A 70 5.87 -11.24 -5.09
CA HIS A 70 6.31 -12.24 -6.08
C HIS A 70 7.64 -11.84 -6.75
N ALA A 71 7.79 -10.58 -7.13
CA ALA A 71 9.04 -10.07 -7.70
C ALA A 71 10.21 -10.21 -6.71
N HIS A 72 9.99 -9.85 -5.44
CA HIS A 72 10.97 -10.00 -4.39
C HIS A 72 11.37 -11.47 -4.16
N GLN A 73 10.40 -12.40 -4.16
CA GLN A 73 10.68 -13.84 -4.08
C GLN A 73 11.54 -14.34 -5.26
N LYS A 74 11.25 -13.87 -6.48
CA LYS A 74 12.03 -14.22 -7.68
C LYS A 74 13.48 -13.74 -7.57
N VAL A 75 13.70 -12.50 -7.12
CA VAL A 75 15.04 -11.94 -6.90
C VAL A 75 15.79 -12.75 -5.84
N ASN A 76 15.15 -13.10 -4.73
CA ASN A 76 15.78 -13.91 -3.67
C ASN A 76 16.15 -15.31 -4.16
N LYS A 77 15.31 -15.93 -5.01
CA LYS A 77 15.63 -17.21 -5.64
C LYS A 77 16.85 -17.10 -6.53
N LEU A 78 16.88 -16.11 -7.43
CA LEU A 78 18.03 -15.88 -8.32
C LEU A 78 19.33 -15.63 -7.55
N LYS A 79 19.27 -14.84 -6.46
CA LYS A 79 20.42 -14.61 -5.58
C LYS A 79 20.93 -15.91 -4.97
N LYS A 80 20.03 -16.78 -4.48
CA LYS A 80 20.39 -18.08 -3.91
C LYS A 80 21.03 -19.00 -4.95
N ASP A 81 20.45 -19.04 -6.15
CA ASP A 81 20.96 -19.88 -7.25
C ASP A 81 22.38 -19.44 -7.67
N LEU A 82 22.61 -18.12 -7.76
CA LEU A 82 23.94 -17.56 -8.04
C LEU A 82 24.96 -17.88 -6.94
N GLN A 83 24.58 -17.73 -5.66
CA GLN A 83 25.45 -18.07 -4.53
C GLN A 83 25.86 -19.54 -4.53
N ASN A 84 24.93 -20.43 -4.88
CA ASN A 84 25.22 -21.86 -4.98
C ASN A 84 26.19 -22.16 -6.13
N ALA A 85 26.02 -21.53 -7.29
CA ALA A 85 26.91 -21.74 -8.43
C ALA A 85 28.35 -21.30 -8.14
N ILE A 86 28.55 -20.16 -7.45
CA ILE A 86 29.88 -19.69 -7.06
C ILE A 86 30.56 -20.64 -6.06
N LYS A 87 29.80 -21.28 -5.16
CA LYS A 87 30.35 -22.19 -4.15
C LYS A 87 30.85 -23.54 -4.73
N VAL A 88 30.44 -23.87 -5.95
CA VAL A 88 30.82 -25.12 -6.65
C VAL A 88 32.08 -24.93 -7.51
N LEU A 89 32.52 -23.69 -7.70
CA LEU A 89 33.79 -23.32 -8.33
C LEU A 89 34.88 -23.14 -7.26
#